data_AF-A0A9E5XZ21-F1
#
_entry.id   AF-A0A9E5XZ21-F1
#
_cell.length_a   1.000
_cell.length_b   1.000
_cell.length_c   1.000
_cell.angle_alpha   90.00
_cell.angle_beta   90.00
_cell.angle_gamma   90.00
#
_symmetry.space_group_name_H-M   'P 1'
#
loop_
_entity.id
_entity.type
_entity.pdbx_description
1 polymer ?
#
loop_
_entity_poly.entity_id
_entity_poly.type
_entity_poly.pdbx_seq_one_letter_code
_entity_poly.pdbx_strand_id
1 'polypeptide(L)'
;LPSLCSWCATQVKGGGCCGSHIATWYDPITLLLNLLMGVPLREKSYYEDSCRFLGKDGCTLKARYHFCVNYLCSRIYERFTPESIAKLKAQAGAELYLAWQLELLLRDFFKNRGVPSSMVD
;
A
#
# COMPACT_ATOMS: atom_id res chain seq x y z
N LEU A 1 2.00 -7.33 11.17
CA LEU A 1 2.86 -7.07 9.98
C LEU A 1 3.30 -5.62 9.83
N PRO A 2 2.42 -4.61 9.94
CA PRO A 2 2.79 -3.22 9.63
C PRO A 2 3.99 -2.69 10.45
N SER A 3 4.03 -2.91 11.76
CA SER A 3 5.17 -2.53 12.62
C SER A 3 6.48 -3.28 12.33
N LEU A 4 6.42 -4.50 11.77
CA LEU A 4 7.60 -5.25 11.35
C LEU A 4 8.30 -4.56 10.17
N CYS A 5 7.54 -3.98 9.25
CA CYS A 5 8.10 -3.24 8.12
C CYS A 5 8.80 -1.95 8.58
N SER A 6 8.21 -1.21 9.53
CA SER A 6 8.81 0.00 10.10
C SER A 6 10.10 -0.28 10.85
N TRP A 7 10.11 -1.36 11.65
CA TRP A 7 11.33 -1.85 12.30
C TRP A 7 12.37 -2.29 11.26
N CYS A 8 11.97 -3.05 10.25
CA CYS A 8 12.88 -3.53 9.20
C CYS A 8 13.55 -2.39 8.43
N ALA A 9 12.79 -1.34 8.09
CA ALA A 9 13.30 -0.18 7.36
C ALA A 9 14.31 0.65 8.16
N THR A 10 14.26 0.59 9.50
CA THR A 10 15.07 1.47 10.37
C THR A 10 16.17 0.76 11.13
N GLN A 11 16.00 -0.52 11.44
CA GLN A 11 16.88 -1.25 12.37
C GLN A 11 17.66 -2.38 11.69
N VAL A 12 17.34 -2.74 10.45
CA VAL A 12 17.92 -3.93 9.80
C VAL A 12 18.79 -3.52 8.61
N LYS A 13 20.09 -3.83 8.69
CA LYS A 13 21.01 -3.66 7.57
C LYS A 13 20.55 -4.52 6.39
N GLY A 14 20.41 -3.90 5.22
CA GLY A 14 19.85 -4.56 4.02
C GLY A 14 18.34 -4.87 4.11
N GLY A 15 17.63 -4.27 5.08
CA GLY A 15 16.18 -4.23 5.13
C GLY A 15 15.58 -3.15 4.20
N GLY A 16 14.30 -2.85 4.38
CA GLY A 16 13.68 -1.72 3.67
C GLY A 16 13.13 -2.04 2.28
N CYS A 17 12.51 -3.20 2.06
CA CYS A 17 11.78 -3.47 0.80
C CYS A 17 10.67 -2.44 0.50
N CYS A 18 10.22 -1.69 1.52
CA CYS A 18 9.37 -0.51 1.39
C CYS A 18 10.24 0.75 1.16
N GLY A 19 11.02 0.76 0.09
CA GLY A 19 11.95 1.85 -0.23
C GLY A 19 11.26 3.12 -0.76
N SER A 20 11.99 4.23 -0.82
CA SER A 20 11.49 5.55 -1.25
C SER A 20 10.75 5.53 -2.60
N HIS A 21 11.25 4.79 -3.57
CA HIS A 21 10.68 4.65 -4.91
C HIS A 21 9.30 3.97 -4.92
N ILE A 22 8.95 3.15 -3.93
CA ILE A 22 7.65 2.46 -3.88
C ILE A 22 6.48 3.45 -3.82
N ALA A 23 6.69 4.62 -3.22
CA ALA A 23 5.66 5.65 -3.13
C ALA A 23 5.27 6.20 -4.51
N THR A 24 6.16 6.16 -5.50
CA THR A 24 5.91 6.70 -6.85
C THR A 24 5.13 5.75 -7.74
N TRP A 25 4.96 4.50 -7.31
CA TRP A 25 4.19 3.52 -8.07
C TRP A 25 2.69 3.78 -7.97
N TYR A 26 2.23 4.39 -6.88
CA TYR A 26 0.82 4.64 -6.62
C TYR A 26 0.22 5.62 -7.63
N ASP A 27 -0.82 5.15 -8.33
CA ASP A 27 -1.61 5.97 -9.23
C ASP A 27 -2.51 6.97 -8.47
N PRO A 28 -2.88 8.09 -9.11
CA PRO A 28 -3.72 9.11 -8.49
C PRO A 28 -5.09 8.61 -8.00
N ILE A 29 -5.71 7.64 -8.68
CA ILE A 29 -7.04 7.11 -8.27
C ILE A 29 -6.91 6.32 -6.97
N THR A 30 -5.88 5.50 -6.82
CA THR A 30 -5.62 4.78 -5.57
C THR A 30 -5.32 5.73 -4.41
N LEU A 31 -4.58 6.81 -4.66
CA LEU A 31 -4.31 7.84 -3.65
C LEU A 31 -5.58 8.63 -3.28
N LEU A 32 -6.43 8.94 -4.26
CA LEU A 32 -7.74 9.53 -4.02
C LEU A 32 -8.65 8.61 -3.21
N LEU A 33 -8.67 7.31 -3.52
CA LEU A 33 -9.44 6.34 -2.76
C LEU A 33 -9.02 6.33 -1.28
N ASN A 34 -7.73 6.43 -1.00
CA ASN A 34 -7.23 6.59 0.37
C ASN A 34 -7.73 7.88 1.04
N LEU A 35 -7.69 9.01 0.33
CA LEU A 35 -8.25 10.28 0.84
C LEU A 35 -9.74 10.15 1.19
N LEU A 36 -10.54 9.50 0.32
CA LEU A 36 -11.96 9.26 0.55
C LEU A 36 -12.22 8.35 1.76
N MET A 37 -11.29 7.45 2.10
CA MET A 37 -11.34 6.65 3.32
C MET A 37 -10.80 7.35 4.57
N GLY A 38 -10.57 8.67 4.49
CA GLY A 38 -10.08 9.50 5.58
C GLY A 38 -8.59 9.34 5.88
N VAL A 39 -7.81 8.82 4.93
CA VAL A 39 -6.35 8.65 5.09
C VAL A 39 -5.64 9.89 4.55
N PRO A 40 -4.94 10.67 5.39
CA PRO A 40 -4.16 11.81 4.90
C PRO A 40 -2.93 11.33 4.10
N LEU A 41 -2.68 11.97 2.96
CA LEU A 41 -1.47 11.74 2.18
C LEU A 41 -0.31 12.55 2.77
N ARG A 42 0.74 11.86 3.22
CA ARG A 42 1.90 12.52 3.82
C ARG A 42 2.86 13.02 2.75
N GLU A 43 3.15 14.31 2.71
CA GLU A 43 4.14 14.88 1.78
C GLU A 43 5.57 14.39 2.04
N LYS A 44 5.92 14.21 3.32
CA LYS A 44 7.26 13.81 3.76
C LYS A 44 7.27 12.39 4.32
N SER A 45 8.36 11.66 4.05
CA SER A 45 8.62 10.35 4.65
C SER A 45 8.80 10.45 6.16
N TYR A 46 8.40 9.40 6.88
CA TYR A 46 8.67 9.28 8.31
C TYR A 46 10.12 8.86 8.57
N TYR A 47 10.68 8.04 7.69
CA TYR A 47 12.05 7.55 7.73
C TYR A 47 12.76 7.92 6.43
N GLU A 48 14.02 8.32 6.52
CA GLU A 48 14.87 8.58 5.36
C GLU A 48 15.00 7.31 4.50
N ASP A 49 15.12 7.49 3.18
CA ASP A 49 15.21 6.43 2.17
C ASP A 49 14.07 5.38 2.14
N SER A 50 13.01 5.58 2.93
CA SER A 50 11.84 4.70 2.99
C SER A 50 10.66 5.28 2.22
N CYS A 51 9.72 4.40 1.85
CA CYS A 51 8.45 4.78 1.25
C CYS A 51 7.75 5.81 2.15
N ARG A 52 7.26 6.91 1.56
CA ARG A 52 6.67 8.01 2.34
C ARG A 52 5.42 7.60 3.14
N PHE A 53 4.78 6.52 2.72
CA PHE A 53 3.61 5.95 3.37
C PHE A 53 3.97 4.95 4.47
N LEU A 54 5.25 4.65 4.71
CA LEU A 54 5.69 3.85 5.85
C LEU A 54 5.73 4.73 7.11
N GLY A 55 4.77 4.53 8.01
CA GLY A 55 4.70 5.18 9.31
C GLY A 55 5.24 4.31 10.45
N LYS A 56 5.14 4.79 11.69
CA LYS A 56 5.59 4.08 12.90
C LYS A 56 4.93 2.70 13.09
N ASP A 57 3.66 2.60 12.72
CA ASP A 57 2.84 1.39 12.85
C ASP A 57 2.65 0.72 11.48
N GLY A 58 3.58 0.93 10.56
CA GLY A 58 3.58 0.41 9.19
C GLY A 58 2.88 1.31 8.16
N CYS A 59 2.43 0.70 7.06
CA CYS A 59 1.86 1.46 5.95
C CYS A 59 0.63 2.25 6.39
N THR A 60 0.61 3.55 6.11
CA THR A 60 -0.50 4.43 6.46
C THR A 60 -1.68 4.35 5.48
N LEU A 61 -1.46 3.77 4.29
CA LEU A 61 -2.51 3.57 3.29
C LEU A 61 -3.39 2.37 3.65
N LYS A 62 -4.70 2.52 3.41
CA LYS A 62 -5.70 1.45 3.50
C LYS A 62 -5.82 0.71 2.18
N ALA A 63 -6.03 1.44 1.07
CA ALA A 63 -5.98 0.85 -0.27
C ALA A 63 -4.52 0.82 -0.72
N ARG A 64 -4.02 -0.38 -1.01
CA ARG A 64 -2.61 -0.66 -1.28
C ARG A 64 -2.50 -1.45 -2.57
N TYR A 65 -1.38 -1.28 -3.25
CA TYR A 65 -1.07 -2.10 -4.42
C TYR A 65 -0.78 -3.54 -4.05
N HIS A 66 -1.07 -4.44 -5.00
CA HIS A 66 -0.82 -5.87 -4.87
C HIS A 66 0.63 -6.16 -4.46
N PHE A 67 1.61 -5.42 -4.99
CA PHE A 67 3.01 -5.56 -4.58
C PHE A 67 3.18 -5.41 -3.07
N CYS A 68 2.57 -4.38 -2.46
CA CYS A 68 2.74 -4.08 -1.04
C CYS A 68 2.14 -5.12 -0.09
N VAL A 69 1.19 -5.94 -0.55
CA VAL A 69 0.46 -6.91 0.30
C VAL A 69 0.70 -8.36 -0.08
N ASN A 70 1.08 -8.64 -1.33
CA ASN A 70 1.41 -9.98 -1.81
C ASN A 70 2.91 -10.29 -1.71
N TYR A 71 3.78 -9.27 -1.69
CA TYR A 71 5.20 -9.47 -1.41
C TYR A 71 5.41 -9.66 0.10
N LEU A 72 5.58 -10.91 0.52
CA LEU A 72 6.01 -11.27 1.86
C LEU A 72 7.50 -11.63 1.80
N CYS A 73 8.36 -10.84 2.44
CA CYS A 73 9.79 -11.13 2.48
C CYS A 73 10.11 -12.31 3.41
N SER A 74 11.33 -12.85 3.33
CA SER A 74 11.74 -14.01 4.15
C SER A 74 11.51 -13.79 5.65
N ARG A 75 11.76 -12.57 6.15
CA ARG A 75 11.54 -12.19 7.57
C ARG A 75 10.08 -12.31 8.01
N ILE A 76 9.13 -12.14 7.08
CA ILE A 76 7.72 -12.39 7.38
C ILE A 76 7.48 -13.89 7.49
N TYR A 77 7.98 -14.69 6.54
CA TYR A 77 7.83 -16.15 6.57
C TYR A 77 8.53 -16.80 7.78
N GLU A 78 9.66 -16.26 8.22
CA GLU A 78 10.40 -16.73 9.41
C GLU A 78 9.67 -16.41 10.72
N ARG A 79 8.82 -15.37 10.74
CA ARG A 79 8.17 -14.88 11.97
C ARG A 79 6.75 -15.40 12.18
N PHE A 80 6.06 -15.82 11.13
CA PHE A 80 4.66 -16.22 11.19
C PHE A 80 4.46 -17.66 10.72
N THR A 81 3.48 -18.34 11.31
CA THR A 81 3.13 -19.71 10.91
C THR A 81 2.54 -19.74 9.50
N PRO A 82 2.64 -20.86 8.77
CA PRO A 82 2.01 -21.02 7.45
C PRO A 82 0.51 -20.70 7.46
N GLU A 83 -0.21 -21.08 8.52
CA GLU A 83 -1.63 -20.77 8.69
C GLU A 83 -1.88 -19.26 8.80
N SER A 84 -1.06 -18.54 9.58
CA SER A 84 -1.17 -17.09 9.72
C SER A 84 -0.88 -16.38 8.41
N ILE A 85 0.08 -16.88 7.64
CA ILE A 85 0.40 -16.38 6.30
C ILE A 85 -0.75 -16.63 5.33
N ALA A 86 -1.37 -17.81 5.36
CA ALA A 86 -2.52 -18.12 4.52
C ALA A 86 -3.71 -17.18 4.82
N LYS A 87 -4.01 -16.96 6.11
CA LYS A 87 -5.03 -16.00 6.56
C LYS A 87 -4.72 -14.58 6.09
N LEU A 88 -3.47 -14.14 6.21
CA LEU A 88 -3.03 -12.83 5.73
C LEU A 88 -3.24 -12.68 4.23
N LYS A 89 -2.83 -13.68 3.43
CA LYS A 89 -2.98 -13.64 1.97
C LYS A 89 -4.44 -13.62 1.55
N ALA A 90 -5.29 -14.41 2.21
CA ALA A 90 -6.73 -14.42 1.95
C ALA A 90 -7.35 -13.03 2.24
N GLN A 91 -7.01 -12.44 3.39
CA GLN A 91 -7.46 -11.09 3.74
C GLN A 91 -6.95 -10.04 2.77
N ALA A 92 -5.66 -10.08 2.41
CA ALA A 92 -5.08 -9.16 1.44
C ALA A 92 -5.75 -9.28 0.07
N GLY A 93 -6.08 -10.50 -0.37
CA GLY A 93 -6.81 -10.75 -1.60
C GLY A 93 -8.21 -10.11 -1.59
N ALA A 94 -8.95 -10.25 -0.49
CA ALA A 94 -10.26 -9.62 -0.33
C ALA A 94 -10.16 -8.09 -0.33
N GLU A 95 -9.18 -7.52 0.39
CA GLU A 95 -8.94 -6.07 0.41
C GLU A 95 -8.59 -5.52 -0.97
N LEU A 96 -7.71 -6.20 -1.71
CA LEU A 96 -7.32 -5.82 -3.07
C LEU A 96 -8.50 -5.85 -4.02
N TYR A 97 -9.33 -6.90 -3.94
CA TYR A 97 -10.51 -7.03 -4.79
C TYR A 97 -11.50 -5.90 -4.55
N LEU A 98 -11.78 -5.58 -3.28
CA LEU A 98 -12.67 -4.47 -2.93
C LEU A 98 -12.09 -3.11 -3.35
N ALA A 99 -10.79 -2.88 -3.13
CA ALA A 99 -10.12 -1.66 -3.56
C ALA A 99 -10.21 -1.49 -5.08
N TRP A 100 -9.95 -2.55 -5.85
CA TRP A 100 -10.08 -2.54 -7.30
C TRP A 100 -11.50 -2.23 -7.78
N GLN A 101 -12.53 -2.81 -7.14
CA GLN A 101 -13.93 -2.48 -7.45
C GLN A 101 -14.23 -0.99 -7.22
N LEU A 102 -13.72 -0.41 -6.13
CA LEU A 102 -13.88 1.02 -5.84
C LEU A 102 -13.10 1.90 -6.84
N GLU A 103 -11.90 1.49 -7.22
CA GLU A 103 -11.11 2.19 -8.25
C GLU A 103 -11.85 2.23 -9.58
N LEU A 104 -12.48 1.11 -10.01
CA LEU A 104 -13.29 1.09 -11.23
C LEU A 104 -14.45 2.08 -11.17
N LEU A 105 -15.20 2.08 -10.07
CA LEU A 105 -16.32 3.01 -9.87
C LEU A 105 -15.86 4.47 -9.92
N LEU A 106 -14.70 4.79 -9.31
CA LEU A 106 -14.15 6.13 -9.37
C LEU A 106 -13.72 6.52 -10.78
N ARG A 107 -13.06 5.62 -11.52
CA ARG A 107 -12.64 5.87 -12.90
C ARG A 107 -13.85 6.12 -13.80
N ASP A 108 -14.88 5.28 -13.72
CA ASP A 108 -16.11 5.45 -14.48
C ASP A 108 -16.83 6.76 -14.14
N PHE A 109 -16.87 7.11 -12.86
CA PHE A 109 -17.45 8.36 -12.38
C PHE A 109 -16.77 9.59 -12.99
N PHE A 110 -15.44 9.60 -13.06
CA PHE A 110 -14.70 10.71 -13.67
C PHE A 110 -14.81 10.74 -15.20
N LYS A 111 -14.77 9.57 -15.85
CA LYS A 111 -14.98 9.44 -17.30
C LYS A 111 -16.34 10.02 -17.70
N ASN A 112 -17.39 9.68 -16.95
CA ASN A 112 -18.75 10.20 -17.18
C ASN A 112 -18.90 11.71 -16.93
N ARG A 113 -17.90 12.35 -16.31
CA ARG A 113 -17.85 13.80 -16.09
C ARG A 113 -16.89 14.53 -17.01
N GLY A 114 -16.36 13.83 -18.02
CA GLY A 114 -15.48 14.42 -19.03
C GLY A 114 -14.05 14.69 -18.53
N VAL A 115 -13.62 14.06 -17.43
CA VAL A 115 -12.21 14.12 -17.04
C VAL A 115 -11.38 13.33 -18.06
N PRO A 116 -10.27 13.89 -18.59
CA PRO A 116 -9.46 13.21 -19.59
C PRO A 116 -8.93 11.86 -19.09
N SER A 117 -8.95 10.85 -19.99
CA SER A 117 -8.39 9.52 -19.72
C SER A 117 -6.95 9.56 -19.20
N SER A 118 -6.12 10.50 -19.70
CA SER A 118 -4.73 10.69 -19.24
C SER A 118 -4.58 11.06 -17.77
N MET A 119 -5.66 11.44 -17.08
CA MET A 119 -5.68 11.75 -15.64
C MET A 119 -6.30 10.65 -14.79
N VAL A 120 -6.95 9.66 -15.41
CA VAL A 120 -7.75 8.62 -14.72
C VAL A 120 -7.39 7.21 -15.12
N ASP A 121 -6.50 7.00 -16.10
CA ASP A 121 -5.94 5.72 -16.52
C ASP A 121 -4.52 5.58 -15.96
#